data_AF-A0A934LSA7-F1
#
_entry.id   AF-A0A934LSA7-F1
#
_cell.length_a   1.000
_cell.length_b   1.000
_cell.length_c   1.000
_cell.angle_alpha   90.00
_cell.angle_beta   90.00
_cell.angle_gamma   90.00
#
_symmetry.space_group_name_H-M   'P 1'
#
loop_
_entity.id
_entity.type
_entity.pdbx_description
1 polymer ?
#
loop_
_entity_poly.entity_id
_entity_poly.type
_entity_poly.pdbx_seq_one_letter_code
_entity_poly.pdbx_strand_id
1 'polypeptide(L)' 'MSHKILVAYASRAGSTAGVAEAIGKTLSENGAQVEVRPMQDVKDLTPYGAVVAGSAI' A
#
# COMPACT_ATOMS: atom_id res chain seq x y z
N MET A 1 1.84 6.29 18.33
CA MET A 1 0.90 5.66 17.39
C MET A 1 1.32 6.08 15.99
N SER A 2 1.95 5.21 15.21
CA SER A 2 2.37 5.56 13.86
C SER A 2 1.13 5.67 12.96
N HIS A 3 0.88 6.86 12.42
CA HIS A 3 -0.18 7.09 11.42
C HIS A 3 0.24 6.63 10.02
N LYS A 4 1.05 5.57 9.94
CA LYS A 4 1.62 5.06 8.70
C LYS A 4 0.75 3.94 8.16
N ILE A 5 0.29 4.08 6.92
CA ILE A 5 -0.54 3.13 6.21
C ILE A 5 0.32 2.44 5.15
N LEU A 6 0.25 1.11 5.10
CA LEU A 6 0.84 0.34 4.00
C LEU A 6 -0.23 0.04 2.95
N VAL A 7 0.04 0.35 1.68
CA VAL A 7 -0.72 -0.15 0.53
C VAL A 7 0.11 -1.23 -0.13
N ALA A 8 -0.24 -2.49 0.14
CA ALA A 8 0.43 -3.66 -0.41
C ALA A 8 -0.33 -4.18 -1.64
N TYR A 9 0.38 -4.48 -2.72
CA TYR A 9 -0.24 -5.01 -3.94
C TYR A 9 0.44 -6.28 -4.45
N ALA A 10 -0.37 -7.22 -4.94
CA ALA A 10 0.09 -8.34 -5.74
C ALA A 10 -0.32 -8.12 -7.21
N SER A 11 0.66 -8.19 -8.11
CA SER A 11 0.43 -8.04 -9.54
C SER A 11 1.24 -9.06 -10.32
N ARG A 12 0.58 -9.81 -11.21
CA ARG A 12 1.27 -10.70 -12.14
C ARG A 12 1.83 -9.95 -13.36
N ALA A 13 1.10 -8.95 -13.84
CA ALA A 13 1.44 -8.19 -15.06
C ALA A 13 1.64 -6.68 -14.79
N GLY A 14 1.70 -6.26 -13.53
CA GLY A 14 1.90 -4.86 -13.13
C GLY A 14 0.63 -3.99 -13.13
N SER A 15 -0.52 -4.49 -13.61
CA SER A 15 -1.76 -3.71 -13.73
C SER A 15 -2.31 -3.19 -12.39
N THR A 16 -2.12 -3.93 -11.30
CA THR A 16 -2.57 -3.53 -9.96
C THR A 16 -1.64 -2.53 -9.27
N ALA A 17 -0.42 -2.30 -9.79
CA ALA A 17 0.49 -1.29 -9.25
C ALA A 17 -0.08 0.12 -9.36
N GLY A 18 -0.63 0.48 -10.54
CA GLY A 18 -1.23 1.81 -10.75
C GLY A 18 -2.45 2.08 -9.85
N VAL A 19 -3.25 1.04 -9.56
CA VAL A 19 -4.35 1.15 -8.60
C VAL A 19 -3.82 1.40 -7.18
N ALA A 20 -2.79 0.66 -6.77
CA ALA A 20 -2.15 0.84 -5.45
C ALA A 20 -1.52 2.23 -5.30
N GLU A 21 -0.87 2.74 -6.34
CA GLU A 21 -0.32 4.09 -6.39
C GLU A 21 -1.43 5.16 -6.29
N ALA A 22 -2.53 4.99 -7.02
CA ALA A 22 -3.68 5.91 -6.95
C ALA A 22 -4.26 5.97 -5.53
N ILE A 23 -4.47 4.81 -4.89
CA ILE A 23 -4.92 4.73 -3.50
C ILE A 23 -3.92 5.43 -2.57
N GLY A 24 -2.63 5.15 -2.72
CA GLY A 24 -1.57 5.75 -1.90
C GLY A 24 -1.52 7.26 -2.03
N LYS A 25 -1.68 7.78 -3.25
CA LYS A 25 -1.77 9.21 -3.54
C LYS A 25 -2.97 9.85 -2.85
N THR A 26 -4.16 9.29 -3.01
CA THR A 26 -5.38 9.81 -2.38
C THR A 26 -5.26 9.84 -0.85
N LEU A 27 -4.74 8.78 -0.23
CA LEU A 27 -4.53 8.76 1.21
C LEU A 27 -3.48 9.79 1.67
N SER A 28 -2.41 9.97 0.89
CA SER A 28 -1.39 10.97 1.18
C SER A 28 -1.91 12.41 1.04
N GLU A 29 -2.75 12.69 0.03
CA GLU A 29 -3.42 13.97 -0.17
C GLU A 29 -4.36 14.33 1.00
N ASN A 30 -4.90 13.31 1.69
CA ASN A 30 -5.70 13.49 2.90
C ASN A 30 -4.84 13.57 4.19
N GLY A 31 -3.51 13.69 4.07
CA GLY A 31 -2.60 13.91 5.19
C GLY A 31 -2.11 12.64 5.90
N ALA A 32 -2.41 11.44 5.38
CA ALA A 32 -1.86 10.20 5.92
C ALA A 32 -0.41 9.99 5.47
N GLN A 33 0.40 9.32 6.31
CA GLN A 33 1.69 8.80 5.86
C GLN A 33 1.46 7.46 5.18
N VAL A 34 1.83 7.33 3.90
CA VAL A 34 1.52 6.13 3.13
C VAL A 34 2.78 5.56 2.49
N GLU A 35 2.89 4.24 2.49
CA GLU A 35 3.91 3.51 1.76
C GLU A 35 3.24 2.52 0.80
N VAL A 36 3.60 2.56 -0.48
CA VAL A 36 3.07 1.63 -1.49
C VAL A 36 4.16 0.62 -1.82
N ARG A 37 3.89 -0.69 -1.64
CA ARG A 37 4.90 -1.75 -1.83
C ARG A 37 4.31 -2.98 -2.52
N PRO A 38 5.08 -3.68 -3.36
CA PRO A 38 4.76 -5.05 -3.75
C PRO A 38 4.64 -5.92 -2.50
N MET A 39 3.60 -6.76 -2.44
CA MET A 39 3.31 -7.60 -1.27
C MET A 39 4.48 -8.54 -0.91
N GLN A 40 5.25 -8.98 -1.92
CA GLN A 40 6.44 -9.82 -1.75
C GLN A 40 7.61 -9.12 -1.02
N ASP A 41 7.65 -7.78 -1.08
CA ASP A 41 8.72 -6.95 -0.49
C ASP A 41 8.39 -6.51 0.94
N VAL A 42 7.17 -6.78 1.41
CA VAL A 42 6.72 -6.49 2.77
C VAL A 42 7.17 -7.63 3.69
N LYS A 43 8.08 -7.34 4.62
CA LYS A 43 8.63 -8.32 5.58
C LYS A 43 8.22 -8.07 7.03
N ASP A 44 7.76 -6.86 7.32
CA ASP A 44 7.35 -6.45 8.66
C ASP A 44 6.12 -5.53 8.56
N LEU A 45 5.13 -5.79 9.40
CA LEU A 45 3.91 -4.99 9.50
C LEU A 45 3.86 -4.14 10.79
N THR A 46 4.76 -4.40 11.74
CA THR A 46 4.88 -3.71 13.03
C THR A 46 4.90 -2.17 12.92
N PRO A 47 5.53 -1.53 11.91
CA PRO A 47 5.56 -0.06 11.84
C PRO A 47 4.24 0.57 11.36
N TYR A 48 3.30 -0.20 10.80
CA TYR A 48 2.09 0.33 10.19
C TYR A 48 0.90 0.26 11.15
N GLY A 49 0.12 1.34 11.22
CA GLY A 49 -1.14 1.38 11.96
C GLY A 49 -2.32 0.80 11.17
N ALA A 50 -2.20 0.71 9.84
CA ALA A 50 -3.20 0.14 8.95
C ALA A 50 -2.57 -0.43 7.67
N VAL A 51 -3.26 -1.38 7.05
CA VAL A 51 -2.85 -2.00 5.79
C VAL A 51 -4.03 -2.06 4.82
N VAL A 52 -3.80 -1.64 3.58
CA VAL A 52 -4.66 -1.87 2.41
C VAL A 52 -3.97 -2.93 1.56
N ALA A 53 -4.61 -4.08 1.34
CA ALA A 53 -4.06 -5.17 0.54
C ALA A 53 -4.91 -5.39 -0.72
N GLY A 54 -4.28 -5.34 -1.90
CA GLY A 54 -4.93 -5.56 -3.19
C GLY A 54 -4.23 -6.64 -4.03
N SER A 55 -4.98 -7.42 -4.80
CA SER A 55 -4.41 -8.42 -5.72
C SER A 55 -5.20 -8.48 -7.02
N ALA A 56 -4.57 -8.98 -8.09
CA ALA A 56 -5.27 -9.40 -9.29
C ALA A 56 -5.81 -10.82 -9.09
N ILE A 57 -7.14 -10.99 -9.14
CA ILE A 57 -7.84 -12.29 -9.20
C ILE A 57 -8.02 -12.67 -10.67
#